data_AF-A0A924IJQ0-F1
#
_entry.id   AF-A0A924IJQ0-F1
#
_cell.length_a   1.000
_cell.length_b   1.000
_cell.length_c   1.000
_cell.angle_alpha   90.00
_cell.angle_beta   90.00
_cell.angle_gamma   90.00
#
_symmetry.space_group_name_H-M   'P 1'
#
loop_
_entity.id
_entity.type
_entity.pdbx_description
1 polymer ?
#
loop_
_entity_poly.entity_id
_entity_poly.type
_entity_poly.pdbx_seq_one_letter_code
_entity_poly.pdbx_strand_id
1 'polypeptide(L)'
;GPMLVAQCDQPAVLSDIKLALDDGPEVVVLQRLGLPEESVRRVAWDDLDREVTPDHLTSLWIPALAEPVAGEERTDGANALYCLLFTWATSHQRRGHQCGI
;
A
#
# COMPACT_ATOMS: atom_id res chain seq x y z
N GLY A 1 -7.86 -5.16 -12.70
CA GLY A 1 -6.77 -5.79 -13.49
C GLY A 1 -5.52 -5.94 -12.63
N PRO A 2 -4.41 -6.51 -13.13
CA PRO A 2 -3.18 -6.62 -12.34
C PRO A 2 -2.52 -5.25 -12.12
N MET A 3 -1.87 -5.07 -10.96
CA MET A 3 -1.24 -3.82 -10.56
C MET A 3 0.07 -4.06 -9.81
N LEU A 4 1.07 -3.20 -10.05
CA LEU A 4 2.28 -3.10 -9.24
C LEU A 4 2.20 -1.82 -8.39
N VAL A 5 2.34 -1.95 -7.07
CA VAL A 5 2.46 -0.84 -6.13
C VAL A 5 3.93 -0.79 -5.69
N ALA A 6 4.64 0.28 -6.05
CA ALA A 6 6.04 0.48 -5.68
C ALA A 6 6.17 1.38 -4.45
N GLN A 7 7.36 1.41 -3.84
CA GLN A 7 7.68 2.27 -2.69
C GLN A 7 6.78 2.00 -1.48
N CYS A 8 6.47 0.74 -1.21
CA CYS A 8 5.74 0.33 -0.01
C CYS A 8 6.73 0.25 1.17
N ASP A 9 7.18 1.39 1.67
CA ASP A 9 8.31 1.50 2.60
C ASP A 9 7.93 1.47 4.09
N GLN A 10 6.65 1.65 4.39
CA GLN A 10 6.14 1.76 5.75
C GLN A 10 5.04 0.73 6.04
N PRO A 11 4.97 0.19 7.28
CA PRO A 11 3.90 -0.73 7.67
C PRO A 11 2.50 -0.12 7.48
N ALA A 12 2.36 1.19 7.71
CA ALA A 12 1.11 1.90 7.49
C ALA A 12 0.62 1.82 6.04
N VAL A 13 1.53 1.88 5.06
CA VAL A 13 1.19 1.74 3.63
C VAL A 13 0.64 0.34 3.34
N LEU A 14 1.21 -0.70 3.94
CA LEU A 14 0.70 -2.07 3.81
C LEU A 14 -0.68 -2.23 4.45
N SER A 15 -0.89 -1.65 5.63
CA SER A 15 -2.21 -1.62 6.29
C SER A 15 -3.25 -0.89 5.45
N ASP A 16 -2.91 0.27 4.87
CA ASP A 16 -3.82 1.05 4.02
C ASP A 16 -4.21 0.28 2.75
N ILE A 17 -3.24 -0.39 2.10
CA ILE A 17 -3.48 -1.25 0.94
C ILE A 17 -4.38 -2.42 1.33
N LYS A 18 -4.11 -3.07 2.47
CA LYS A 18 -4.92 -4.18 2.97
C LYS A 18 -6.35 -3.75 3.26
N LEU A 19 -6.54 -2.59 3.89
CA LEU A 19 -7.86 -2.05 4.25
C LEU A 19 -8.65 -1.51 3.04
N ALA A 20 -8.01 -1.35 1.87
CA ALA A 20 -8.70 -0.96 0.65
C ALA A 20 -9.60 -2.06 0.09
N LEU A 21 -9.41 -3.33 0.51
CA LEU A 21 -10.22 -4.47 0.13
C LEU A 21 -10.56 -5.34 1.35
N ASP A 22 -11.84 -5.67 1.52
CA ASP A 22 -12.29 -6.56 2.60
C ASP A 22 -11.70 -7.97 2.48
N ASP A 23 -11.57 -8.48 1.26
CA ASP A 23 -10.92 -9.75 0.92
C ASP A 23 -10.14 -9.55 -0.38
N GLY A 24 -8.82 -9.74 -0.32
CA GLY A 24 -7.91 -9.48 -1.43
C GLY A 24 -7.19 -10.75 -1.90
N PRO A 25 -6.70 -10.76 -3.14
CA PRO A 25 -5.98 -11.92 -3.66
C PRO A 25 -4.63 -12.09 -2.96
N GLU A 26 -4.04 -13.28 -3.08
CA GLU A 26 -2.63 -13.47 -2.77
C GLU A 26 -1.76 -12.49 -3.59
N VAL A 27 -0.81 -11.85 -2.92
CA VAL A 27 0.10 -10.86 -3.53
C VAL A 27 1.51 -11.39 -3.61
N VAL A 28 2.29 -10.86 -4.55
CA VAL A 28 3.74 -11.12 -4.59
C VAL A 28 4.48 -9.91 -4.03
N VAL A 29 5.19 -10.13 -2.94
CA VAL A 29 6.06 -9.14 -2.30
C VAL A 29 7.44 -9.22 -2.92
N LEU A 30 7.91 -8.10 -3.43
CA LEU A 30 9.21 -7.90 -4.06
C LEU A 30 10.03 -6.99 -3.14
N GLN A 31 11.17 -7.45 -2.65
CA GLN A 31 12.04 -6.66 -1.78
C GLN A 31 13.48 -6.69 -2.29
N ARG A 32 14.11 -5.51 -2.34
CA ARG A 32 15.56 -5.35 -2.56
C ARG A 32 16.06 -6.09 -3.80
N LEU A 33 15.28 -6.05 -4.88
CA LEU A 33 15.63 -6.73 -6.13
C LEU A 33 17.03 -6.30 -6.62
N GLY A 34 17.86 -7.26 -7.00
CA GLY A 34 19.24 -7.04 -7.42
C GLY A 34 20.26 -6.87 -6.29
N LEU A 35 19.85 -6.94 -5.01
CA LEU A 35 20.75 -6.97 -3.85
C LEU A 35 20.90 -8.40 -3.28
N PRO A 36 21.95 -8.69 -2.49
CA PRO A 36 22.12 -10.01 -1.88
C PRO A 36 20.93 -10.44 -1.00
N GLU A 37 20.20 -9.49 -0.45
CA GLU A 37 19.02 -9.69 0.40
C GLU A 37 17.69 -9.70 -0.38
N GLU A 38 17.75 -9.89 -1.70
CA GLU A 38 16.58 -10.01 -2.58
C GLU A 38 15.58 -11.04 -2.04
N SER A 39 14.30 -10.67 -2.04
CA SER A 39 13.20 -11.57 -1.70
C SER A 39 12.04 -11.36 -2.66
N VAL A 40 11.60 -12.44 -3.31
CA VAL A 40 10.36 -12.48 -4.10
C VAL A 40 9.50 -13.62 -3.56
N ARG A 41 8.40 -13.29 -2.88
CA ARG A 41 7.56 -14.31 -2.23
C ARG A 41 6.08 -13.98 -2.31
N ARG A 42 5.26 -15.01 -2.29
CA ARG A 42 3.81 -14.89 -2.17
C ARG A 42 3.43 -14.68 -0.71
N VAL A 43 2.46 -13.82 -0.46
CA VAL A 43 1.92 -13.54 0.86
C VAL A 43 0.40 -13.47 0.74
N ALA A 44 -0.29 -14.14 1.66
CA ALA A 44 -1.75 -14.07 1.75
C ALA A 44 -2.16 -12.64 2.14
N TRP A 45 -3.28 -12.15 1.61
CA TRP A 45 -3.74 -10.78 1.85
C TRP A 45 -3.88 -10.48 3.35
N ASP A 46 -4.42 -11.44 4.11
CA ASP A 46 -4.62 -11.33 5.55
C ASP A 46 -3.32 -11.24 6.35
N ASP A 47 -2.21 -11.70 5.80
CA ASP A 47 -0.90 -11.75 6.44
C ASP A 47 0.01 -10.60 6.01
N LEU A 48 -0.43 -9.75 5.08
CA LEU A 48 0.38 -8.70 4.47
C LEU A 48 1.00 -7.73 5.50
N ASP A 49 0.24 -7.31 6.50
CA ASP A 49 0.67 -6.39 7.56
C ASP A 49 1.40 -7.08 8.73
N ARG A 50 1.44 -8.43 8.72
CA ARG A 50 1.98 -9.26 9.81
C ARG A 50 3.31 -9.90 9.43
N GLU A 51 3.43 -10.37 8.20
CA GLU A 51 4.60 -11.13 7.71
C GLU A 51 5.58 -10.28 6.91
N VAL A 52 5.19 -9.09 6.48
CA VAL A 52 6.04 -8.20 5.70
C VAL A 52 6.59 -7.10 6.58
N THR A 53 7.92 -7.06 6.72
CA THR A 53 8.63 -5.86 7.19
C THR A 53 9.06 -5.06 5.95
N PRO A 54 8.39 -3.96 5.63
CA PRO A 54 8.70 -3.17 4.44
C PRO A 54 9.98 -2.33 4.61
N ASP A 55 10.57 -1.97 3.48
CA ASP A 55 11.65 -1.01 3.33
C ASP A 55 11.48 -0.19 2.04
N HIS A 56 12.34 0.82 1.84
CA HIS A 56 12.31 1.70 0.65
C HIS A 56 12.52 0.99 -0.70
N LEU A 57 12.85 -0.31 -0.70
CA LEU A 57 12.99 -1.18 -1.88
C LEU A 57 11.92 -2.27 -1.91
N THR A 58 10.78 -2.05 -1.24
CA THR A 58 9.65 -2.97 -1.20
C THR A 58 8.56 -2.56 -2.19
N SER A 59 8.04 -3.53 -2.94
CA SER A 59 6.93 -3.38 -3.90
C SER A 59 5.97 -4.57 -3.81
N LEU A 60 4.71 -4.35 -4.14
CA LEU A 60 3.65 -5.37 -4.16
C LEU A 60 3.12 -5.56 -5.58
N TRP A 61 3.07 -6.79 -6.03
CA TRP A 61 2.33 -7.18 -7.22
C TRP A 61 0.98 -7.80 -6.82
N ILE A 62 -0.10 -7.19 -7.29
CA ILE A 62 -1.47 -7.57 -6.98
C ILE A 62 -2.14 -8.05 -8.27
N PRO A 63 -2.49 -9.35 -8.39
CA PRO A 63 -2.93 -9.93 -9.66
C PRO A 63 -4.31 -9.45 -10.10
N ALA A 64 -5.18 -9.08 -9.16
CA ALA A 64 -6.52 -8.60 -9.44
C ALA A 64 -6.97 -7.58 -8.39
N LEU A 65 -7.04 -6.31 -8.78
CA LEU A 65 -7.82 -5.30 -8.06
C LEU A 65 -9.13 -5.05 -8.81
N ALA A 66 -10.25 -5.03 -8.08
CA ALA A 66 -11.57 -4.71 -8.61
C ALA A 66 -11.67 -3.22 -9.01
N GLU A 67 -10.91 -2.35 -8.35
CA GLU A 67 -10.78 -0.92 -8.65
C GLU A 67 -9.32 -0.48 -8.43
N PRO A 68 -8.78 0.48 -9.20
CA PRO A 68 -7.41 0.93 -9.04
C PRO A 68 -7.23 1.56 -7.65
N VAL A 69 -6.39 0.95 -6.80
CA VAL A 69 -5.97 1.48 -5.49
C VAL A 69 -4.83 2.51 -5.64
N ALA A 70 -4.44 2.83 -6.87
CA ALA A 70 -3.37 3.78 -7.16
C ALA A 70 -3.83 5.21 -6.89
N GLY A 71 -3.35 5.80 -5.79
CA GLY A 71 -3.18 7.24 -5.70
C GLY A 71 -2.11 7.69 -6.68
N GLU A 72 -2.41 7.68 -7.99
CA GLU A 72 -1.71 8.53 -8.92
C GLU A 72 -2.28 9.92 -8.70
N GLU A 73 -1.47 10.87 -8.23
CA GLU A 73 -1.83 12.29 -8.26
C GLU A 73 -1.82 12.74 -9.73
N ARG A 74 -2.85 12.31 -10.45
CA ARG A 74 -3.28 12.93 -11.69
C ARG A 74 -4.59 13.62 -11.36
N THR A 75 -4.49 14.94 -11.20
CA THR A 75 -5.64 15.84 -11.10
C THR A 75 -6.42 15.73 -12.39
N ASP A 76 -7.38 14.81 -12.48
CA ASP A 76 -8.48 14.83 -13.44
C ASP A 76 -9.59 13.93 -12.90
N GLY A 77 -10.73 14.55 -12.59
CA GLY A 77 -11.74 14.00 -11.69
C GLY A 77 -12.44 12.74 -12.19
N ALA A 78 -12.49 11.73 -11.32
CA ALA A 78 -13.59 10.76 -11.19
C ALA A 78 -13.36 9.80 -10.01
N ASN A 79 -13.86 10.11 -8.82
CA ASN A 79 -14.67 9.18 -7.99
C ASN A 79 -15.01 9.80 -6.62
N ALA A 80 -16.30 9.98 -6.35
CA ALA A 80 -16.81 10.56 -5.10
C ALA A 80 -16.52 9.70 -3.84
N LEU A 81 -16.03 8.46 -4.00
CA LEU A 81 -15.57 7.59 -2.92
C LEU A 81 -14.13 7.90 -2.45
N TYR A 82 -13.29 8.45 -3.33
CA TYR A 82 -11.89 8.77 -3.00
C TYR A 82 -11.74 10.02 -2.12
N CYS A 83 -12.67 10.98 -2.19
CA CYS A 83 -12.63 12.21 -1.36
C CYS A 83 -12.74 11.93 0.16
N LEU A 84 -13.46 10.89 0.57
CA LEU A 84 -13.66 10.60 1.99
C LEU A 84 -12.44 9.88 2.61
N LEU A 85 -11.82 8.95 1.89
CA LEU A 85 -10.58 8.28 2.34
C LEU A 85 -9.39 9.25 2.34
N PHE A 86 -9.26 10.13 1.34
CA PHE A 86 -8.15 11.09 1.30
C PHE A 86 -8.20 12.10 2.44
N THR A 87 -9.40 12.54 2.86
CA THR A 87 -9.58 13.42 4.03
C THR A 87 -9.18 12.72 5.33
N TRP A 88 -9.39 11.41 5.45
CA TRP A 88 -9.00 10.63 6.63
C TRP A 88 -7.49 10.32 6.66
N ALA A 89 -6.90 9.87 5.55
CA ALA A 89 -5.47 9.55 5.47
C ALA A 89 -4.58 10.81 5.64
N THR A 90 -4.94 11.93 5.00
CA THR A 90 -4.22 13.20 5.20
C THR A 90 -4.45 13.83 6.58
N SER A 91 -5.56 13.52 7.27
CA SER A 91 -5.78 13.96 8.65
C SER A 91 -5.05 13.11 9.69
N HIS A 92 -4.75 11.83 9.39
CA HIS A 92 -3.87 11.01 10.23
C HIS A 92 -2.39 11.39 10.10
N GLN A 93 -1.89 11.69 8.90
CA GLN A 93 -0.53 12.17 8.68
C GLN A 93 -0.25 13.51 9.40
N ARG A 94 -1.25 14.40 9.51
CA ARG A 94 -1.10 15.71 10.18
C ARG A 94 -1.25 15.70 11.70
N ARG A 95 -1.67 14.60 12.33
CA ARG A 95 -1.75 14.50 13.81
C ARG A 95 -0.47 14.00 14.48
N GLY A 96 0.54 13.57 13.72
CA GLY A 96 1.86 13.17 14.25
C GLY A 96 2.83 14.32 14.52
N HIS A 97 2.55 15.54 14.03
CA HIS A 97 3.42 16.70 14.17
C HIS A 97 2.77 17.82 15.00
N GLN A 98 2.37 17.53 16.24
CA GLN A 98 2.15 18.56 17.28
C GLN A 98 2.00 17.91 18.66
N CYS A 99 3.12 17.60 19.31
CA CYS A 99 3.20 17.66 20.78
C CYS A 99 4.66 17.87 21.17
N GLY A 100 5.03 19.15 21.21
CA GLY A 100 6.28 19.63 21.77
C GLY A 100 6.01 21.03 22.30
N ILE A 101 5.56 21.09 23.56
CA ILE A 101 5.80 22.20 24.49
C ILE A 101 5.95 21.58 25.87
#